data_AF-A0A7J2UQ73-F1
#
_entry.id   AF-A0A7J2UQ73-F1
#
_cell.length_a   1.000
_cell.length_b   1.000
_cell.length_c   1.000
_cell.angle_alpha   90.00
_cell.angle_beta   90.00
_cell.angle_gamma   90.00
#
_symmetry.space_group_name_H-M   'P 1'
#
loop_
_entity.id
_entity.type
_entity.pdbx_description
1 polymer ?
#
loop_
_entity_poly.entity_id
_entity_poly.type
_entity_poly.pdbx_seq_one_letter_code
_entity_poly.pdbx_strand_id
1 'polypeptide(L)'
;MKKELSLEDLPGVGPAMAEKLRMAGFFTVRSVAMVSAEELVSVAEIGEATARKIVAAAREALGLDTFLSGEDVLRHRERIGWITTG
;
A
#
# COMPACT_ATOMS: atom_id res chain seq x y z
N MET A 1 18.54 6.37 -1.21
CA MET A 1 17.69 5.15 -1.17
C MET A 1 16.41 5.53 -0.45
N LYS A 2 15.23 5.45 -1.10
CA LYS A 2 13.95 5.65 -0.38
C LYS A 2 13.80 4.47 0.57
N LYS A 3 13.64 4.73 1.88
CA LYS A 3 13.29 3.71 2.87
C LYS A 3 12.02 3.02 2.36
N GLU A 4 12.05 1.71 2.17
CA GLU A 4 10.82 0.96 1.89
C GLU A 4 9.88 1.14 3.08
N LEU A 5 8.66 1.59 2.80
CA LEU A 5 7.65 1.70 3.84
C LEU A 5 7.35 0.30 4.36
N SER A 6 7.60 0.10 5.65
CA SER A 6 7.26 -1.13 6.34
C SER A 6 5.81 -1.07 6.83
N LEU A 7 5.23 -2.23 7.13
CA LEU A 7 3.87 -2.30 7.68
C LEU A 7 3.74 -1.57 9.02
N GLU A 8 4.82 -1.52 9.80
CA GLU A 8 4.89 -0.88 11.12
C GLU A 8 4.94 0.66 11.02
N ASP A 9 5.26 1.20 9.84
CA ASP A 9 5.18 2.65 9.60
C ASP A 9 3.72 3.12 9.38
N LEU A 10 2.75 2.21 9.28
CA LEU A 10 1.34 2.56 9.11
C LEU A 10 0.66 2.91 10.44
N PRO A 11 -0.13 4.00 10.49
CA PRO A 11 -0.86 4.38 11.70
C PRO A 11 -1.89 3.30 12.05
N GLY A 12 -1.83 2.81 13.29
CA GLY A 12 -2.69 1.73 13.78
C GLY A 12 -2.13 0.32 13.55
N VAL A 13 -0.95 0.18 12.96
CA VAL A 13 -0.25 -1.10 12.79
C VAL A 13 0.96 -1.15 13.72
N GLY A 14 0.81 -1.79 14.87
CA GLY A 14 1.93 -2.16 15.74
C GLY A 14 2.59 -3.47 15.31
N PRO A 15 3.67 -3.92 15.98
CA PRO A 15 4.41 -5.14 15.62
C PRO A 15 3.53 -6.40 15.64
N ALA A 16 2.62 -6.52 16.60
CA ALA A 16 1.68 -7.65 16.66
C ALA A 16 0.69 -7.68 15.48
N MET A 17 0.28 -6.50 15.01
CA MET A 17 -0.62 -6.37 13.87
C MET A 17 0.12 -6.60 12.55
N ALA A 18 1.36 -6.11 12.45
CA ALA A 18 2.22 -6.36 11.31
C ALA A 18 2.48 -7.86 11.12
N GLU A 19 2.69 -8.61 12.21
CA GLU A 19 2.85 -10.07 12.12
C GLU A 19 1.58 -10.77 11.65
N LYS A 20 0.40 -10.39 12.17
CA LYS A 20 -0.88 -10.91 11.67
C LYS A 20 -1.07 -10.66 10.18
N LEU A 21 -0.76 -9.44 9.71
CA LEU A 21 -0.83 -9.09 8.29
C LEU A 21 0.14 -9.93 7.45
N ARG A 22 1.37 -10.18 7.94
CA ARG A 22 2.33 -11.06 7.26
C ARG A 22 1.85 -12.51 7.21
N MET A 23 1.29 -13.04 8.31
CA MET A 23 0.68 -14.38 8.35
C MET A 23 -0.50 -14.50 7.37
N ALA A 24 -1.24 -13.40 7.18
CA ALA A 24 -2.30 -13.27 6.19
C ALA A 24 -1.79 -13.12 4.73
N GLY A 25 -0.48 -13.07 4.51
CA GLY A 25 0.13 -12.93 3.18
C GLY A 25 0.39 -11.49 2.72
N PHE A 26 0.15 -10.50 3.59
CA PHE A 26 0.41 -9.10 3.32
C PHE A 26 1.82 -8.71 3.80
N PHE A 27 2.79 -8.76 2.88
CA PHE A 27 4.19 -8.44 3.21
C PHE A 27 4.56 -6.97 2.98
N THR A 28 3.75 -6.22 2.21
CA THR A 28 4.07 -4.85 1.78
C THR A 28 2.91 -3.90 2.04
N VAL A 29 3.21 -2.62 2.26
CA VAL A 29 2.16 -1.58 2.37
C VAL A 29 1.29 -1.54 1.11
N ARG A 30 1.86 -1.85 -0.07
CA ARG A 30 1.13 -1.93 -1.34
C ARG A 30 0.11 -3.05 -1.36
N SER A 31 0.46 -4.23 -0.82
CA SER A 31 -0.50 -5.34 -0.72
C SER A 31 -1.70 -4.99 0.15
N VAL A 32 -1.48 -4.23 1.23
CA VAL A 32 -2.56 -3.74 2.11
C VAL A 32 -3.41 -2.67 1.41
N ALA A 33 -2.80 -1.75 0.67
CA ALA A 33 -3.51 -0.66 -0.01
C ALA A 33 -4.45 -1.12 -1.15
N MET A 34 -4.15 -2.26 -1.77
CA MET A 34 -4.92 -2.83 -2.90
C MET A 34 -6.10 -3.70 -2.45
N VAL A 35 -6.10 -4.17 -1.21
CA VAL A 35 -7.14 -5.04 -0.66
C VAL A 35 -8.30 -4.24 -0.08
N SER A 36 -9.50 -4.81 -0.15
CA SER A 36 -10.70 -4.22 0.44
C SER A 36 -10.67 -4.31 1.97
N ALA A 37 -11.30 -3.35 2.65
CA ALA A 37 -11.35 -3.39 4.12
C ALA A 37 -12.06 -4.64 4.63
N GLU A 38 -13.07 -5.15 3.92
CA GLU A 38 -13.83 -6.36 4.26
C GLU A 38 -12.98 -7.63 4.19
N GLU A 39 -12.12 -7.74 3.18
CA GLU A 39 -11.17 -8.84 3.04
C GLU A 39 -10.08 -8.75 4.11
N LEU A 40 -9.64 -7.55 4.48
CA LEU A 40 -8.70 -7.37 5.57
C LEU A 40 -9.31 -7.80 6.93
N VAL A 41 -10.60 -7.55 7.15
CA VAL A 41 -11.35 -8.03 8.33
C VAL A 41 -11.40 -9.55 8.38
N SER A 42 -11.68 -10.21 7.26
CA SER A 42 -11.83 -11.67 7.21
C SER A 42 -10.51 -12.41 7.36
N VAL A 43 -9.42 -11.91 6.77
CA VAL A 43 -8.12 -12.60 6.76
C VAL A 43 -7.27 -12.26 7.98
N ALA A 44 -7.33 -11.02 8.50
CA ALA A 44 -6.49 -10.59 9.62
C ALA A 44 -7.22 -10.51 10.98
N GLU A 45 -8.52 -10.87 11.02
CA GLU A 45 -9.37 -10.84 12.23
C GLU A 45 -9.31 -9.48 12.96
N ILE A 46 -9.38 -8.40 12.18
CA ILE A 46 -9.35 -7.03 12.67
C ILE A 46 -10.75 -6.41 12.61
N GLY A 47 -11.04 -5.49 13.52
CA GLY A 47 -12.30 -4.75 13.48
C GLY A 47 -12.43 -3.89 12.22
N GLU A 48 -13.64 -3.80 11.67
CA GLU A 48 -13.93 -3.12 10.40
C GLU A 48 -13.46 -1.66 10.36
N ALA A 49 -13.70 -0.91 11.45
CA ALA A 49 -13.26 0.47 11.58
C ALA A 49 -11.73 0.61 11.51
N THR A 50 -11.01 -0.37 12.07
CA THR A 50 -9.53 -0.41 12.05
C THR A 50 -9.02 -0.79 10.67
N ALA A 51 -9.64 -1.78 10.03
CA ALA A 51 -9.31 -2.18 8.66
C ALA A 51 -9.43 -1.02 7.67
N ARG A 52 -10.55 -0.28 7.71
CA ARG A 52 -10.77 0.89 6.85
C ARG A 52 -9.68 1.96 7.05
N LYS A 53 -9.28 2.22 8.29
CA LYS A 53 -8.20 3.19 8.60
C LYS A 53 -6.85 2.73 8.07
N ILE A 54 -6.51 1.45 8.24
CA ILE A 54 -5.25 0.88 7.77
C ILE A 54 -5.17 0.96 6.24
N VAL A 55 -6.24 0.57 5.53
CA VAL A 55 -6.28 0.63 4.06
C VAL A 55 -6.15 2.07 3.56
N ALA A 56 -6.89 3.00 4.16
CA ALA A 56 -6.82 4.42 3.80
C ALA A 56 -5.41 4.99 4.02
N ALA A 57 -4.81 4.72 5.19
CA ALA A 57 -3.46 5.17 5.49
C ALA A 57 -2.42 4.55 4.55
N ALA A 58 -2.58 3.29 4.16
CA ALA A 58 -1.69 2.62 3.21
C ALA A 58 -1.78 3.25 1.81
N ARG A 59 -2.97 3.66 1.37
CA ARG A 59 -3.17 4.36 0.09
C ARG A 59 -2.57 5.76 0.09
N GLU A 60 -2.79 6.50 1.17
CA GLU A 60 -2.21 7.84 1.38
C GLU A 60 -0.68 7.77 1.40
N ALA A 61 -0.12 6.83 2.16
CA ALA A 61 1.33 6.66 2.28
C ALA A 61 2.02 6.28 0.96
N LEU A 62 1.29 5.69 0.02
CA LEU A 62 1.75 5.38 -1.34
C LEU A 62 1.39 6.45 -2.36
N GLY A 63 0.67 7.49 -1.96
CA GLY A 63 0.18 8.55 -2.85
C GLY A 63 -0.80 8.04 -3.91
N LEU A 64 -1.46 6.91 -3.68
CA LEU A 64 -2.40 6.31 -4.66
C LEU A 64 -3.66 7.16 -4.85
N ASP A 65 -4.01 7.96 -3.84
CA ASP A 65 -5.15 8.88 -3.90
C ASP A 65 -4.76 10.26 -4.45
N THR A 66 -3.54 10.41 -4.99
CA THR A 66 -3.08 11.67 -5.61
C THR A 66 -3.53 11.74 -7.06
N PHE A 67 -4.28 12.79 -7.40
CA PHE A 67 -4.60 13.08 -8.80
C PHE A 67 -3.33 13.48 -9.57
N LEU A 68 -3.15 12.88 -10.76
CA LEU A 68 -2.07 13.24 -11.68
C LEU A 68 -2.67 13.89 -12.93
N SER A 69 -2.14 15.05 -13.32
CA SER A 69 -2.53 15.68 -14.57
C SER A 69 -1.94 14.94 -15.78
N GLY A 70 -2.50 15.16 -16.97
CA GLY A 70 -1.95 14.61 -18.21
C GLY A 70 -0.49 15.02 -18.44
N GLU A 71 -0.12 16.23 -18.04
CA GLU A 71 1.26 16.73 -18.11
C GLU A 71 2.19 15.99 -17.14
N ASP A 72 1.73 15.68 -15.92
CA ASP A 72 2.51 14.91 -14.94
C ASP A 72 2.81 13.50 -15.44
N VAL A 73 1.80 12.87 -16.05
CA VAL A 73 1.93 11.53 -16.63
C VAL A 73 2.91 11.55 -17.80
N LEU A 74 2.83 12.55 -18.68
CA LEU A 74 3.75 12.70 -19.81
C LEU A 74 5.20 12.87 -19.34
N ARG A 75 5.45 13.80 -18.41
CA ARG A 75 6.79 14.01 -17.81
C ARG A 75 7.34 12.75 -17.15
N HIS A 76 6.49 11.96 -16.48
CA HIS A 76 6.91 10.69 -15.88
C HIS A 76 7.33 9.68 -16.96
N ARG A 77 6.55 9.56 -18.03
CA ARG A 77 6.81 8.61 -19.13
C ARG A 77 8.09 8.91 -19.90
N GLU A 78 8.43 10.18 -20.09
CA GLU A 78 9.68 10.60 -20.74
C GLU A 78 10.95 10.09 -20.03
N ARG A 79 10.85 9.82 -18.73
CA ARG A 79 11.97 9.32 -17.90
C ARG A 79 12.12 7.80 -17.93
N ILE A 80 11.16 7.07 -18.51
CA ILE A 80 11.17 5.61 -18.57
C ILE A 80 12.03 5.16 -19.76
N GLY A 81 13.11 4.43 -19.48
CA GLY A 81 13.97 3.84 -20.50
C GLY A 81 13.36 2.60 -21.16
N TRP A 82 13.82 2.28 -22.37
CA TRP A 82 13.40 1.09 -23.10
C TRP A 82 14.57 0.11 -23.23
N ILE A 83 14.28 -1.18 -23.09
CA ILE A 83 15.19 -2.28 -23.40
C ILE A 83 14.55 -3.07 -24.54
N THR A 84 15.30 -3.31 -25.60
CA THR A 84 14.83 -4.10 -26.75
C THR A 84 14.73 -5.57 -26.36
N THR A 85 13.72 -6.28 -26.87
CA THR A 85 13.52 -7.71 -26.57
C THR A 85 14.50 -8.66 -27.26
N GLY A 86 15.40 -8.13 -28.10
CA GLY A 86 16.20 -8.89 -29.06
C GLY A 86 15.68 -8.66 -30.47
#